data_AF-A0A453JM78-F1
#
_entry.id   AF-A0A453JM78-F1
#
_cell.length_a   1.000
_cell.length_b   1.000
_cell.length_c   1.000
_cell.angle_alpha   90.00
_cell.angle_beta   90.00
_cell.angle_gamma   90.00
#
_symmetry.space_group_name_H-M   'P 1'
#
loop_
_entity.id
_entity.type
_entity.pdbx_description
1 polymer ?
#
loop_
_entity_poly.entity_id
_entity_poly.type
_entity_poly.pdbx_seq_one_letter_code
_entity_poly.pdbx_strand_id
1 'polypeptide(L)'
;GAVAAQVRALRGHQQGPRRHQARAAATPVRPQGVILTMLSWHILQKGTKRVHFVRNLIREVAGFAPYEKRITELLKVGKDKRALKVAKRKLGTHKRAKKKREEMSSVLRKMRLP
;
A
#
# COMPACT_ATOMS: atom_id res chain seq x y z
N GLY A 1 39.09 -38.37 18.71
CA GLY A 1 38.58 -37.10 19.32
C GLY A 1 37.44 -36.45 18.56
N ALA A 2 36.55 -37.20 17.87
CA ALA A 2 35.35 -36.65 17.23
C ALA A 2 34.08 -36.81 18.11
N VAL A 3 34.06 -37.84 18.97
CA VAL A 3 32.90 -38.19 19.79
C VAL A 3 32.62 -37.16 20.90
N ALA A 4 33.67 -36.50 21.44
CA ALA A 4 33.50 -35.47 22.47
C ALA A 4 32.91 -34.15 21.94
N ALA A 5 33.11 -33.83 20.66
CA ALA A 5 32.48 -32.66 20.02
C ALA A 5 30.99 -32.93 19.72
N GLN A 6 30.64 -34.17 19.36
CA GLN A 6 29.26 -34.58 19.11
C GLN A 6 28.38 -34.52 20.37
N VAL A 7 28.95 -34.80 21.56
CA VAL A 7 28.21 -34.81 22.83
C VAL A 7 27.96 -33.40 23.40
N ARG A 8 28.67 -32.37 22.92
CA ARG A 8 28.43 -30.96 23.29
C ARG A 8 27.37 -30.28 22.40
N ALA A 9 26.99 -30.89 21.28
CA ALA A 9 25.88 -30.44 20.42
C ALA A 9 24.49 -30.91 20.88
N LEU A 10 24.40 -31.74 21.93
CA LEU A 10 23.15 -32.39 22.38
C LEU A 10 22.66 -31.95 23.76
N ARG A 11 23.23 -30.90 24.37
CA ARG A 11 22.73 -30.33 25.63
C ARG A 11 22.77 -28.81 25.59
N GLY A 12 21.62 -28.17 25.32
CA GLY A 12 21.50 -26.74 25.59
C GLY A 12 20.46 -25.92 24.83
N HIS A 13 19.30 -26.46 24.43
CA HIS A 13 18.14 -25.61 24.10
C HIS A 13 16.87 -26.09 24.80
N GLN A 14 16.90 -26.01 26.14
CA GLN A 14 15.74 -25.90 27.03
C GLN A 14 15.80 -24.45 27.58
N GLN A 15 14.79 -23.60 27.68
CA GLN A 15 13.36 -23.57 27.41
C GLN A 15 12.99 -22.07 27.35
N GLY A 16 12.12 -21.67 26.41
CA GLY A 16 11.42 -20.38 26.45
C GLY A 16 9.92 -20.66 26.62
N PRO A 17 9.18 -19.90 27.44
CA PRO A 17 7.89 -20.34 27.97
C PRO A 17 6.81 -20.41 26.89
N ARG A 18 6.12 -21.55 26.89
CA ARG A 18 4.86 -21.81 26.20
C ARG A 18 3.87 -20.71 26.54
N ARG A 19 3.67 -19.75 25.62
CA ARG A 19 2.48 -18.91 25.63
C ARG A 19 1.30 -19.74 25.12
N HIS A 20 0.78 -20.59 26.00
CA HIS A 20 -0.63 -20.90 26.02
C HIS A 20 -1.37 -19.60 26.33
N GLN A 21 -1.69 -18.83 25.30
CA GLN A 21 -2.85 -17.95 25.34
C GLN A 21 -3.90 -18.55 24.42
N ALA A 22 -4.82 -19.23 25.11
CA ALA A 22 -6.23 -19.40 24.78
C ALA A 22 -6.59 -19.54 23.29
N ARG A 23 -7.12 -20.73 23.00
CA ARG A 23 -8.22 -20.90 22.05
C ARG A 23 -9.24 -19.76 22.20
N ALA A 24 -9.19 -18.78 21.32
CA ALA A 24 -10.38 -18.05 20.93
C ALA A 24 -10.98 -18.81 19.75
N ALA A 25 -11.72 -19.87 20.07
CA ALA A 25 -12.73 -20.39 19.16
C ALA A 25 -13.83 -19.33 19.08
N ALA A 26 -13.58 -18.25 18.34
CA ALA A 26 -14.65 -17.42 17.81
C ALA A 26 -15.29 -18.26 16.70
N THR A 27 -16.43 -18.86 17.05
CA THR A 27 -17.42 -19.42 16.14
C THR A 27 -17.42 -18.67 14.79
N PRO A 28 -17.34 -19.35 13.63
CA PRO A 28 -17.73 -18.72 12.38
C PRO A 28 -19.26 -18.63 12.40
N VAL A 29 -19.81 -17.67 13.14
CA VAL A 29 -21.17 -17.21 12.89
C VAL A 29 -21.15 -16.65 11.49
N ARG A 30 -21.58 -17.46 10.51
CA ARG A 30 -21.82 -17.03 9.13
C ARG A 30 -22.75 -15.82 9.21
N PRO A 31 -22.29 -14.60 8.93
CA PRO A 31 -23.22 -13.50 8.81
C PRO A 31 -23.94 -13.75 7.49
N GLN A 32 -25.22 -14.08 7.50
CA GLN A 32 -26.03 -14.18 6.27
C GLN A 32 -26.27 -12.79 5.61
N GLY A 33 -25.37 -11.82 5.85
CA GLY A 33 -25.46 -10.43 5.38
C GLY A 33 -24.15 -9.85 4.82
N VAL A 34 -23.10 -10.65 4.59
CA VAL A 34 -21.82 -10.13 4.05
C VAL A 34 -21.95 -9.64 2.59
N ILE A 35 -22.92 -10.15 1.83
CA ILE A 35 -23.11 -9.76 0.42
C ILE A 35 -23.55 -8.30 0.32
N LEU A 36 -24.46 -7.83 1.19
CA LEU A 36 -24.98 -6.46 1.12
C LEU A 36 -23.93 -5.41 1.54
N THR A 37 -23.08 -5.72 2.52
CA THR A 37 -21.98 -4.84 2.91
C THR A 37 -20.86 -4.82 1.86
N MET A 38 -20.57 -5.94 1.21
CA MET A 38 -19.63 -6.01 0.08
C MET A 38 -20.15 -5.27 -1.16
N LEU A 39 -21.45 -5.39 -1.48
CA LEU A 39 -22.08 -4.69 -2.61
C LEU A 39 -22.11 -3.18 -2.35
N SER A 40 -22.45 -2.76 -1.12
CA SER A 40 -22.39 -1.35 -0.70
C SER A 40 -20.96 -0.80 -0.76
N TRP A 41 -19.95 -1.58 -0.36
CA TRP A 41 -18.54 -1.17 -0.44
C TRP A 41 -18.04 -1.05 -1.89
N HIS A 42 -18.51 -1.91 -2.80
CA HIS A 42 -18.20 -1.84 -4.24
C HIS A 42 -18.89 -0.65 -4.93
N ILE A 43 -20.11 -0.32 -4.53
CA ILE A 43 -20.86 0.83 -5.04
C ILE A 43 -20.22 2.14 -4.53
N LEU A 44 -19.70 2.18 -3.30
CA LEU A 44 -19.04 3.37 -2.74
C LEU A 44 -17.68 3.69 -3.39
N GLN A 45 -17.00 2.72 -4.01
CA GLN A 45 -15.70 2.96 -4.64
C GLN A 45 -15.78 3.62 -6.03
N LYS A 46 -16.91 3.50 -6.73
CA LYS A 46 -17.07 4.06 -8.09
C LYS A 46 -17.63 5.47 -8.01
N GLY A 47 -16.76 6.47 -8.23
CA GLY A 47 -17.19 7.86 -8.39
C GLY A 47 -18.11 8.03 -9.61
N THR A 48 -19.12 8.89 -9.50
CA THR A 48 -20.03 9.21 -10.61
C THR A 48 -19.28 9.96 -11.73
N LYS A 49 -19.78 9.86 -12.98
CA LYS A 49 -19.20 10.54 -14.16
C LYS A 49 -19.01 12.04 -13.93
N ARG A 50 -19.98 12.68 -13.26
CA ARG A 50 -19.94 14.09 -12.86
C ARG A 50 -18.72 14.41 -11.99
N VAL A 51 -18.46 13.60 -10.96
CA VAL A 51 -17.36 13.85 -10.02
C VAL A 51 -15.99 13.66 -10.68
N HIS A 52 -15.88 12.76 -11.66
CA HIS A 52 -14.64 12.63 -12.43
C HIS A 52 -14.37 13.87 -13.30
N PHE A 53 -15.39 14.39 -13.99
CA PHE A 53 -15.28 15.61 -14.80
C PHE A 53 -14.85 16.82 -13.95
N VAL A 54 -15.53 17.06 -12.82
CA VAL A 54 -15.20 18.18 -11.92
C VAL A 54 -13.77 18.06 -11.37
N ARG A 55 -13.32 16.86 -11.00
CA ARG A 55 -11.94 16.64 -10.51
C ARG A 55 -10.87 16.87 -11.57
N ASN A 56 -11.16 16.63 -12.84
CA ASN A 56 -10.23 16.92 -13.93
C ASN A 56 -10.13 18.43 -14.16
N LEU A 57 -11.28 19.13 -14.22
CA LEU A 57 -11.34 20.58 -14.39
C LEU A 57 -10.59 21.33 -13.27
N ILE A 58 -10.78 20.93 -12.00
CA ILE A 58 -10.07 21.56 -10.87
C ILE A 58 -8.54 21.38 -11.00
N ARG A 59 -8.07 20.23 -11.51
CA ARG A 59 -6.63 19.97 -11.68
C ARG A 59 -6.02 20.79 -12.81
N GLU A 60 -6.79 21.10 -13.85
CA GLU A 60 -6.37 21.99 -14.93
C GLU A 60 -6.23 23.44 -14.44
N VAL A 61 -7.19 23.91 -13.62
CA VAL A 61 -7.19 25.29 -13.11
C VAL A 61 -6.19 25.50 -11.97
N ALA A 62 -6.18 24.63 -10.96
CA ALA A 62 -5.35 24.81 -9.75
C ALA A 62 -3.90 24.30 -9.92
N GLY A 63 -3.65 23.45 -10.93
CA GLY A 63 -2.34 22.87 -11.18
C GLY A 63 -1.87 21.88 -10.09
N PHE A 64 -0.56 21.63 -10.05
CA PHE A 64 0.06 20.64 -9.16
C PHE A 64 0.70 21.24 -7.91
N ALA A 65 0.60 20.52 -6.80
CA ALA A 65 1.27 20.89 -5.56
C ALA A 65 2.81 20.73 -5.67
N PRO A 66 3.61 21.43 -4.86
CA PRO A 66 5.08 21.42 -4.97
C PRO A 66 5.70 20.03 -4.77
N TYR A 67 5.10 19.16 -3.94
CA TYR A 67 5.57 17.80 -3.77
C TYR A 67 5.23 16.90 -4.98
N GLU A 68 4.13 17.18 -5.69
CA GLU A 68 3.74 16.46 -6.90
C GLU A 68 4.67 16.83 -8.06
N LYS A 69 5.03 18.12 -8.18
CA LYS A 69 6.06 18.59 -9.12
C LYS A 69 7.39 17.87 -8.92
N ARG A 70 7.89 17.79 -7.67
CA ARG A 70 9.12 17.02 -7.35
C ARG A 70 9.01 15.53 -7.71
N ILE A 71 7.82 14.92 -7.57
CA ILE A 71 7.61 13.53 -7.99
C ILE A 71 7.68 13.43 -9.52
N THR A 72 7.05 14.34 -10.26
CA THR A 72 7.10 14.34 -11.73
C THR A 72 8.53 14.55 -12.26
N GLU A 73 9.33 15.41 -11.64
CA GLU A 73 10.75 15.60 -11.98
C GLU A 73 11.56 14.31 -11.79
N LEU A 74 11.39 13.64 -10.65
CA LEU A 74 12.07 12.37 -10.38
C LEU A 74 11.64 11.26 -11.34
N LEU A 75 10.37 11.26 -11.77
CA LEU A 75 9.85 10.31 -12.75
C LEU A 75 10.37 10.59 -14.18
N LYS A 76 10.58 11.85 -14.56
CA LYS A 76 11.20 12.21 -15.84
C LYS A 76 12.64 11.67 -15.96
N VAL A 77 13.38 11.69 -14.85
CA VAL A 77 14.76 11.19 -14.77
C VAL A 77 14.82 9.66 -14.56
N GLY A 78 13.68 8.97 -14.45
CA GLY A 78 13.63 7.51 -14.25
C GLY A 78 14.01 7.04 -12.83
N LYS A 79 13.98 7.93 -11.83
CA LYS A 79 14.33 7.61 -10.43
C LYS A 79 13.11 7.17 -9.61
N ASP A 80 12.43 6.11 -10.04
CA ASP A 80 11.16 5.62 -9.44
C ASP A 80 11.26 5.31 -7.95
N LYS A 81 12.34 4.66 -7.51
CA LYS A 81 12.55 4.31 -6.10
C LYS A 81 12.67 5.56 -5.21
N ARG A 82 13.27 6.64 -5.74
CA ARG A 82 13.40 7.92 -5.03
C ARG A 82 12.06 8.66 -5.02
N ALA A 83 11.32 8.65 -6.13
CA ALA A 83 9.96 9.19 -6.18
C ALA A 83 9.03 8.50 -5.16
N LEU A 84 9.13 7.17 -5.03
CA LEU A 84 8.37 6.38 -4.06
C LEU A 84 8.71 6.75 -2.60
N LYS A 85 9.99 7.01 -2.30
CA LYS A 85 10.41 7.47 -0.97
C LYS A 85 9.84 8.85 -0.64
N VAL A 86 9.86 9.79 -1.59
CA VAL A 86 9.28 11.13 -1.43
C VAL A 86 7.77 11.04 -1.22
N ALA A 87 7.07 10.27 -2.04
CA ALA A 87 5.63 10.07 -1.93
C ALA A 87 5.25 9.38 -0.60
N LYS A 88 6.00 8.38 -0.15
CA LYS A 88 5.78 7.72 1.15
C LYS A 88 6.01 8.67 2.32
N ARG A 89 7.03 9.54 2.27
CA ARG A 89 7.28 10.55 3.31
C ARG A 89 6.16 11.58 3.40
N LYS A 90 5.46 11.86 2.30
CA LYS A 90 4.33 12.81 2.27
C LYS A 90 2.97 12.17 2.59
N LEU A 91 2.73 10.94 2.15
CA LEU A 91 1.43 10.25 2.27
C LEU A 91 1.37 9.19 3.39
N GLY A 92 2.51 8.90 4.03
CA GLY A 92 2.67 7.94 5.12
C GLY A 92 2.73 6.47 4.68
N THR A 93 1.75 6.02 3.89
CA THR A 93 1.59 4.60 3.54
C THR A 93 2.13 4.25 2.15
N HIS A 94 2.62 3.02 2.00
CA HIS A 94 3.16 2.53 0.72
C HIS A 94 2.09 2.37 -0.37
N LYS A 95 0.87 1.96 0.00
CA LYS A 95 -0.26 1.83 -0.94
C LYS A 95 -0.64 3.18 -1.57
N ARG A 96 -0.75 4.23 -0.75
CA ARG A 96 -1.05 5.59 -1.24
C ARG A 96 0.10 6.15 -2.09
N ALA A 97 1.35 5.87 -1.71
CA ALA A 97 2.52 6.30 -2.48
C ALA A 97 2.58 5.66 -3.87
N LYS A 98 2.29 4.36 -4.00
CA LYS A 98 2.18 3.68 -5.30
C LYS A 98 1.08 4.29 -6.18
N LYS A 99 -0.11 4.51 -5.60
CA LYS A 99 -1.22 5.16 -6.30
C LYS A 99 -0.85 6.56 -6.80
N LYS A 100 -0.22 7.38 -5.96
CA LYS A 100 0.20 8.74 -6.35
C LYS A 100 1.29 8.72 -7.42
N ARG A 101 2.23 7.76 -7.39
CA ARG A 101 3.23 7.57 -8.45
C ARG A 101 2.56 7.23 -9.78
N GLU A 102 1.58 6.33 -9.78
CA GLU A 102 0.83 5.95 -10.99
C GLU A 102 0.02 7.12 -11.56
N GLU A 103 -0.63 7.92 -10.69
CA GLU A 103 -1.29 9.16 -11.09
C GLU A 103 -0.30 10.11 -11.78
N MET A 104 0.88 10.34 -11.19
CA MET A 104 1.90 11.22 -11.78
C MET A 104 2.51 10.67 -13.08
N SER A 105 2.65 9.35 -13.19
CA SER A 105 3.08 8.71 -14.45
C SER A 105 2.02 8.87 -15.54
N SER A 106 0.73 8.76 -15.20
CA SER A 106 -0.37 9.01 -16.12
C SER A 106 -0.40 10.46 -16.60
N VAL A 107 -0.15 11.43 -15.72
CA VAL A 107 -0.01 12.85 -16.10
C VAL A 107 1.12 13.05 -17.11
N LEU A 108 2.30 12.47 -16.87
CA LEU A 108 3.42 12.56 -17.81
C LEU A 108 3.10 11.93 -19.19
N ARG A 109 2.34 10.83 -19.20
CA ARG A 109 1.87 10.22 -20.46
C ARG A 109 0.93 11.15 -21.21
N LYS A 110 -0.02 11.80 -20.51
CA LYS A 110 -0.93 12.78 -21.10
C LYS A 110 -0.22 14.02 -21.62
N MET A 111 0.87 14.45 -20.99
CA MET A 111 1.68 15.57 -21.49
C MET A 111 2.52 15.21 -22.72
N ARG A 112 2.82 13.92 -22.94
CA ARG A 112 3.66 13.47 -24.04
C ARG A 112 2.88 13.19 -25.33
N LEU A 113 1.59 12.91 -25.21
CA LEU A 113 0.69 12.67 -26.34
C LEU A 113 -0.15 13.95 -26.53
N PRO A 114 -0.05 14.64 -27.67
CA PRO A 114 -0.93 15.76 -27.99
C PRO A 114 -2.38 15.31 -28.21
#